data_AF-A0A8K0V525-F1
#
_entry.id   AF-A0A8K0V525-F1
#
_cell.length_a   1.000
_cell.length_b   1.000
_cell.length_c   1.000
_cell.angle_alpha   90.00
_cell.angle_beta   90.00
_cell.angle_gamma   90.00
#
_symmetry.space_group_name_H-M   'P 1'
#
loop_
_entity.id
_entity.type
_entity.pdbx_description
1 polymer ?
#
loop_
_entity_poly.entity_id
_entity_poly.type
_entity_poly.pdbx_seq_one_letter_code
_entity_poly.pdbx_strand_id
1 'polypeptide(L)'
;MDEDSVIRMNSVYLDAVDKYYGGKGIIGSMLFPVLFVLLYGVGAGVWSTASDVISGNYQSVFIKFVMTVVFLMLAVVVLKRFLLKESFCKTHYPIRFNRKNQMIYVYQVNGQVL
;
A
#
# COMPACT_ATOMS: atom_id res chain seq x y z
N MET A 1 22.85 2.58 -5.67
CA MET A 1 21.52 2.18 -6.19
C MET A 1 21.25 3.21 -7.25
N ASP A 2 21.75 2.91 -8.44
CA ASP A 2 22.10 3.93 -9.41
C ASP A 2 20.98 4.02 -10.44
N GLU A 3 20.26 5.13 -10.36
CA GLU A 3 19.95 6.01 -11.49
C GLU A 3 19.08 5.50 -12.64
N ASP A 4 17.82 5.17 -12.35
CA ASP A 4 16.73 5.47 -13.28
C ASP A 4 16.24 6.91 -13.03
N SER A 5 17.14 7.88 -13.22
CA SER A 5 16.85 9.30 -12.98
C SER A 5 16.06 9.93 -14.13
N VAL A 6 16.09 9.34 -15.33
CA VAL A 6 15.49 9.91 -16.55
C VAL A 6 14.46 8.96 -17.14
N ILE A 7 13.21 9.41 -17.21
CA ILE A 7 12.07 8.68 -17.75
C ILE A 7 12.03 8.83 -19.27
N ARG A 8 12.28 10.06 -19.74
CA ARG A 8 12.21 10.41 -21.15
C ARG A 8 13.10 11.59 -21.45
N MET A 9 13.90 11.48 -22.49
CA MET A 9 14.74 12.56 -23.00
C MET A 9 14.38 12.85 -24.45
N ASN A 10 14.19 14.12 -24.76
CA ASN A 10 14.06 14.64 -26.12
C ASN A 10 14.97 15.88 -26.25
N SER A 11 15.28 16.28 -27.48
CA SER A 11 16.02 17.50 -27.81
C SER A 11 15.45 18.79 -27.17
N VAL A 12 14.17 18.79 -26.82
CA VAL A 12 13.45 19.93 -26.24
C VAL A 12 13.27 19.84 -24.73
N TYR A 13 13.10 18.62 -24.19
CA TYR A 13 12.77 18.45 -22.77
C TYR A 13 13.31 17.14 -22.19
N LEU A 14 13.49 17.12 -20.88
CA LEU A 14 13.92 15.96 -20.09
C LEU A 14 12.95 15.77 -18.92
N ASP A 15 12.34 14.59 -18.84
CA ASP A 15 11.46 14.19 -17.74
C ASP A 15 12.27 13.28 -16.79
N ALA A 16 12.49 13.75 -15.57
CA ALA A 16 13.24 13.04 -14.55
C ALA A 16 12.35 12.51 -13.42
N VAL A 17 12.74 11.37 -12.82
CA VAL A 17 12.07 10.77 -11.67
C VAL A 17 12.35 11.60 -10.41
N ASP A 18 11.31 11.82 -9.60
CA ASP A 18 11.45 12.47 -8.30
C ASP A 18 12.27 11.62 -7.31
N LYS A 19 13.13 12.27 -6.52
CA LYS A 19 14.04 11.65 -5.54
C LYS A 19 13.31 10.74 -4.55
N TYR A 20 12.04 11.04 -4.25
CA TYR A 20 11.21 10.26 -3.33
C TYR A 20 10.64 8.97 -3.92
N TYR A 21 10.94 8.65 -5.19
CA TYR A 21 10.46 7.42 -5.83
C TYR A 21 11.11 6.16 -5.26
N GLY A 22 12.42 6.19 -4.97
CA GLY A 22 13.17 4.99 -4.52
C GLY A 22 12.73 4.42 -3.17
N GLY A 23 12.10 5.23 -2.31
CA GLY A 23 11.57 4.79 -1.01
C GLY A 23 10.12 4.29 -1.05
N LYS A 24 9.41 4.47 -2.18
CA LYS A 24 8.02 4.04 -2.33
C LYS A 24 7.99 2.52 -2.56
N GLY A 25 7.13 1.81 -1.83
CA GLY A 25 7.01 0.35 -1.89
C GLY A 25 7.84 -0.42 -0.84
N ILE A 26 8.85 0.19 -0.20
CA ILE A 26 9.55 -0.44 0.95
C ILE A 26 8.62 -0.53 2.17
N ILE A 27 7.86 0.52 2.41
CA ILE A 27 6.84 0.52 3.48
C ILE A 27 5.75 -0.51 3.15
N GLY A 28 5.39 -0.62 1.87
CA GLY A 28 4.46 -1.60 1.35
C GLY A 28 4.88 -3.04 1.59
N SER A 29 6.12 -3.36 1.22
CA SER A 29 6.69 -4.70 1.39
C SER A 29 6.80 -5.12 2.86
N MET A 30 7.08 -4.18 3.76
CA MET A 30 7.11 -4.44 5.21
C MET A 30 5.71 -4.66 5.81
N LEU A 31 4.67 -4.06 5.25
CA LEU A 31 3.28 -4.23 5.73
C LEU A 31 2.62 -5.51 5.19
N PHE A 32 3.14 -6.08 4.11
CA PHE A 32 2.65 -7.31 3.51
C PHE A 32 2.62 -8.53 4.46
N PRO A 33 3.70 -8.86 5.21
CA PRO A 33 3.67 -9.98 6.16
C PRO A 33 2.67 -9.75 7.30
N VAL A 34 2.45 -8.50 7.72
CA VAL A 34 1.46 -8.16 8.75
C VAL A 34 0.04 -8.46 8.26
N LEU A 35 -0.27 -8.08 7.01
CA LEU A 35 -1.54 -8.43 6.36
C LEU A 35 -1.71 -9.95 6.22
N PHE A 36 -0.65 -10.66 5.84
CA PHE A 36 -0.68 -12.12 5.70
C PHE A 36 -1.01 -12.82 7.01
N VAL A 37 -0.36 -12.43 8.11
CA VAL A 37 -0.62 -12.99 9.46
C VAL A 37 -2.05 -12.70 9.91
N LEU A 38 -2.56 -11.48 9.68
CA LEU A 38 -3.93 -11.12 10.03
C LEU A 38 -4.97 -11.93 9.26
N LEU A 39 -4.79 -12.10 7.94
CA LEU A 39 -5.69 -12.90 7.11
C LEU A 39 -5.65 -14.39 7.48
N TYR A 40 -4.45 -14.93 7.74
CA TYR A 40 -4.29 -16.29 8.22
C TYR A 40 -5.00 -16.50 9.57
N GLY A 41 -4.85 -15.55 10.51
CA GLY A 41 -5.52 -15.60 11.81
C GLY A 41 -7.05 -15.62 11.69
N VAL A 42 -7.62 -14.82 10.78
CA VAL A 42 -9.07 -14.85 10.48
C VAL A 42 -9.47 -16.20 9.90
N GLY A 43 -8.74 -16.72 8.91
CA GLY A 43 -9.03 -18.02 8.30
C GLY A 43 -8.98 -19.17 9.29
N ALA A 44 -7.94 -19.21 10.15
CA ALA A 44 -7.80 -20.20 11.21
C ALA A 44 -8.92 -20.09 12.26
N GLY A 45 -9.32 -18.87 12.63
CA GLY A 45 -10.43 -18.61 13.55
C GLY A 45 -11.76 -19.13 13.02
N VAL A 46 -12.07 -18.84 11.75
CA VAL A 46 -13.27 -19.34 11.06
C VAL A 46 -13.25 -20.87 10.97
N TRP A 47 -12.11 -21.47 10.61
CA TRP A 47 -11.99 -22.92 10.53
C TRP A 47 -12.22 -23.59 11.89
N SER A 48 -11.61 -23.08 12.96
CA SER A 48 -11.75 -23.65 14.31
C SER A 48 -13.17 -23.49 14.87
N THR A 49 -13.85 -22.37 14.56
CA THR A 49 -15.24 -22.17 14.97
C THR A 49 -16.18 -23.10 14.20
N ALA A 50 -15.95 -23.29 12.91
CA ALA A 50 -16.72 -24.21 12.10
C ALA A 50 -16.54 -25.67 12.57
N SER A 51 -15.32 -26.11 12.91
CA SER A 51 -15.08 -27.45 13.42
C SER A 51 -15.76 -27.72 14.77
N ASP A 52 -15.80 -26.71 15.65
CA ASP A 52 -16.46 -26.83 16.96
C ASP A 52 -17.99 -26.93 16.82
N VAL A 53 -18.58 -26.18 15.89
CA VAL A 53 -20.02 -26.24 15.60
C VAL A 53 -20.40 -27.59 15.00
N ILE A 54 -19.59 -28.13 14.08
CA ILE A 54 -19.82 -29.45 13.47
C ILE A 54 -19.68 -30.57 14.51
N SER A 55 -18.73 -30.46 15.43
CA SER A 55 -18.51 -31.45 16.50
C SER A 55 -19.48 -31.33 17.68
N GLY A 56 -20.37 -30.33 17.67
CA GLY A 56 -21.36 -30.11 18.74
C GLY A 56 -20.77 -29.53 20.03
N ASN A 57 -19.55 -29.01 19.99
CA ASN A 57 -18.90 -28.39 21.15
C ASN A 57 -19.11 -26.87 21.17
N TYR A 58 -20.14 -26.42 21.88
CA TYR A 58 -20.51 -25.00 21.89
C TYR A 58 -19.83 -24.17 22.99
N GLN A 59 -19.05 -24.79 23.89
CA GLN A 59 -18.57 -24.14 25.11
C GLN A 59 -17.70 -22.91 24.85
N SER A 60 -16.97 -22.89 23.73
CA SER A 60 -16.06 -21.79 23.38
C SER A 60 -16.38 -21.08 22.07
N VAL A 61 -17.45 -21.47 21.37
CA VAL A 61 -17.80 -20.95 20.04
C VAL A 61 -18.03 -19.45 20.07
N PHE A 62 -18.76 -18.95 21.08
CA PHE A 62 -19.04 -17.52 21.21
C PHE A 62 -17.76 -16.69 21.37
N ILE A 63 -16.83 -17.12 22.24
CA ILE A 63 -15.56 -16.43 22.48
C ILE A 63 -14.70 -16.44 21.21
N LYS A 64 -14.59 -17.60 20.55
CA LYS A 64 -13.83 -17.74 19.30
C LYS A 64 -14.42 -16.88 18.17
N PHE A 65 -15.74 -16.79 18.09
CA PHE A 65 -16.43 -15.94 17.12
C PHE A 65 -16.13 -14.45 17.34
N VAL A 66 -16.26 -13.97 18.59
CA VAL A 66 -15.93 -12.58 18.95
C VAL A 66 -14.48 -12.25 18.61
N MET A 67 -13.54 -13.14 18.96
CA MET A 67 -12.12 -12.97 18.64
C MET A 67 -11.87 -12.88 17.12
N THR A 68 -12.52 -13.74 16.35
CA THR A 68 -12.41 -13.74 14.88
C THR A 68 -12.92 -12.43 14.27
N VAL A 69 -14.04 -11.89 14.78
CA VAL A 69 -14.60 -10.60 14.35
C VAL A 69 -13.65 -9.44 14.69
N VAL A 70 -13.03 -9.44 15.87
CA VAL A 70 -12.04 -8.41 16.26
C VAL A 70 -10.82 -8.45 15.33
N PHE A 71 -10.31 -9.63 15.03
CA PHE A 71 -9.20 -9.80 14.07
C PHE A 71 -9.56 -9.33 12.66
N LEU A 72 -10.79 -9.60 12.21
CA LEU A 72 -11.28 -9.15 10.91
C LEU A 72 -11.38 -7.62 10.85
N MET A 73 -11.89 -6.97 11.90
CA MET A 73 -11.93 -5.51 11.99
C MET A 73 -10.52 -4.90 11.93
N LEU A 74 -9.55 -5.48 12.63
CA LEU A 74 -8.15 -5.04 12.57
C LEU A 74 -7.58 -5.20 11.15
N ALA A 75 -7.80 -6.34 10.50
CA ALA A 75 -7.36 -6.59 9.13
C ALA A 75 -7.92 -5.55 8.15
N VAL A 76 -9.21 -5.23 8.25
CA VAL A 76 -9.87 -4.23 7.41
C VAL A 76 -9.28 -2.82 7.63
N VAL A 77 -9.02 -2.43 8.88
CA VAL A 77 -8.42 -1.12 9.18
C VAL A 77 -7.01 -1.01 8.60
N VAL A 78 -6.18 -2.06 8.75
CA VAL A 78 -4.82 -2.12 8.21
C VAL A 78 -4.86 -2.06 6.69
N LEU A 79 -5.73 -2.85 6.05
CA LEU A 79 -5.87 -2.88 4.59
C LEU A 79 -6.34 -1.54 4.03
N LYS A 80 -7.32 -0.89 4.69
CA LYS A 80 -7.79 0.45 4.28
C LYS A 80 -6.67 1.48 4.34
N ARG A 81 -5.88 1.49 5.42
CA ARG A 81 -4.73 2.42 5.54
C ARG A 81 -3.65 2.13 4.50
N PHE A 82 -3.40 0.85 4.22
CA PHE A 82 -2.45 0.44 3.19
C PHE A 82 -2.86 0.92 1.79
N LEU A 83 -4.09 0.61 1.38
CA LEU A 83 -4.61 0.99 0.06
C LEU A 83 -4.63 2.51 -0.14
N LEU A 84 -5.07 3.27 0.88
CA LEU A 84 -5.10 4.73 0.82
C LEU A 84 -3.70 5.35 0.71
N LYS A 85 -2.67 4.74 1.31
CA LYS A 85 -1.33 5.30 1.36
C LYS A 85 -0.49 4.97 0.13
N GLU A 86 -0.61 3.74 -0.39
CA GLU A 86 0.23 3.28 -1.50
C GLU A 86 -0.46 3.26 -2.85
N SER A 87 -1.73 2.86 -2.94
CA SER A 87 -2.40 2.63 -4.22
C SER A 87 -3.04 3.89 -4.81
N PHE A 88 -3.40 4.88 -3.97
CA PHE A 88 -4.07 6.10 -4.44
C PHE A 88 -3.18 7.34 -4.52
N CYS A 89 -1.92 7.27 -4.06
CA CYS A 89 -1.00 8.39 -4.18
C CYS A 89 -0.28 8.32 -5.53
N LYS A 90 -0.37 9.39 -6.35
CA LYS A 90 0.33 9.43 -7.65
C LYS A 90 1.81 9.09 -7.45
N THR A 91 2.22 8.00 -8.06
CA THR A 91 3.57 7.46 -7.94
C THR A 91 4.57 8.25 -8.78
N HIS A 92 4.09 8.87 -9.86
CA HIS A 92 4.91 9.63 -10.80
C HIS A 92 4.65 11.14 -10.68
N TYR A 93 5.67 11.88 -10.21
CA TYR A 93 5.77 13.33 -10.34
C TYR A 93 7.01 13.64 -11.18
N PRO A 94 6.91 13.59 -12.52
CA PRO A 94 8.08 13.83 -13.36
C PRO A 94 8.51 15.28 -13.24
N ILE A 95 9.78 15.54 -12.92
CA ILE A 95 10.35 16.90 -13.01
C ILE A 95 10.63 17.15 -14.49
N ARG A 96 10.05 18.20 -15.07
CA ARG A 96 10.24 18.52 -16.49
C ARG A 96 11.20 19.68 -16.68
N PHE A 97 12.32 19.41 -17.32
CA PHE A 97 13.27 20.43 -17.75
C PHE A 97 12.97 20.81 -19.20
N ASN A 98 12.60 22.06 -19.48
CA ASN A 98 12.36 22.55 -20.85
C ASN A 98 13.51 23.44 -21.30
N ARG A 99 14.26 23.01 -22.32
CA ARG A 99 15.42 23.75 -22.84
C ARG A 99 15.03 25.01 -23.61
N LYS A 100 13.87 25.01 -24.28
CA LYS A 100 13.41 26.17 -25.07
C LYS A 100 13.04 27.36 -24.18
N ASN A 101 12.44 27.08 -23.03
CA ASN A 101 11.99 28.11 -22.10
C ASN A 101 13.04 28.37 -21.00
N GLN A 102 14.06 27.50 -20.87
CA GLN A 102 15.02 27.48 -19.76
C GLN A 102 14.36 27.45 -18.37
N MET A 103 13.18 26.82 -18.27
CA MET A 103 12.39 26.70 -17.05
C MET A 103 12.29 25.24 -16.60
N ILE A 104 12.19 25.05 -15.28
CA ILE A 104 12.00 23.76 -14.63
C ILE A 104 10.57 23.73 -14.11
N TYR A 105 9.79 22.74 -14.52
CA TYR A 105 8.44 22.53 -14.01
C TYR A 105 8.45 21.39 -12.99
N VAL A 106 8.06 21.70 -11.76
CA VAL A 106 7.96 20.72 -10.67
C VAL A 106 6.49 20.45 -10.38
N TYR A 107 6.06 19.20 -10.59
CA TYR A 107 4.70 18.78 -10.25
C TYR A 107 4.63 18.45 -8.77
N GLN A 108 3.92 19.27 -7.99
CA GLN A 108 3.70 18.97 -6.58
C GLN A 108 2.63 17.91 -6.38
N VAL A 109 2.71 17.25 -5.22
CA VAL A 109 1.75 16.23 -4.75
C VAL A 109 0.31 16.75 -4.71
N ASN A 110 0.15 18.07 -4.58
CA ASN A 110 -1.15 18.74 -4.54
C ASN A 110 -1.70 19.16 -5.93
N GLY A 111 -1.05 18.74 -7.02
CA GLY A 111 -1.49 19.05 -8.39
C GLY A 111 -1.16 20.46 -8.89
N GLN A 112 -0.46 21.27 -8.09
CA GLN A 112 0.08 22.57 -8.54
C GLN A 112 1.39 22.37 -9.30
N VAL A 113 1.54 23.12 -10.39
CA VAL A 113 2.76 23.17 -11.21
C VAL A 113 3.48 24.46 -10.83
N LEU A 114 4.70 24.34 -10.33
CA LEU A 114 5.62 25.46 -10.05
C LEU A 114 6.67 25.54 -11.16
#